data_AF-A0A6G0HU43-F1
#
_entry.id   AF-A0A6G0HU43-F1
#
_cell.length_a   1.000
_cell.length_b   1.000
_cell.length_c   1.000
_cell.angle_alpha   90.00
_cell.angle_beta   90.00
_cell.angle_gamma   90.00
#
_symmetry.space_group_name_H-M   'P 1'
#
loop_
_entity.id
_entity.type
_entity.pdbx_description
1 polymer ?
#
loop_
_entity_poly.entity_id
_entity_poly.type
_entity_poly.pdbx_seq_one_letter_code
_entity_poly.pdbx_strand_id
1 'polypeptide(L)'
;MSVYEAYQKGLIDHQTYLELAEQECEWEEITITSSDGVVKSMIIDRRSGRQYDIDDAITKGLIDKSALDQYRSGTLSITEFADMLSGNMSGVRSRSSSFGSSSSYSSPIPSIKAPATTWNDPTEETGPVAGILDTETLEKVSVTEAIHRNLVDNITGQRLLEAQACTGGIIDPNTGEKFTVADAMNKGLVDKIMVDRISLAQKACNGFEDPRTKTKMSAAQALKKGWLYYEAGQRFLEVQYLTGGLIEPDVTSRVSIDEAVKKGTLDARTAQKLRDVSAYSKYLTCPKTKLKISYKDAMERSMIEEGSGLRLLEASSQSSKGLYSPYSMSGSGSATGSRSGSRSGSRRGSFDATGSTFTTTFSSTSYSSPSYGRRY
;
A
#
# COMPACT_ATOMS: atom_id res chain seq x y z
N MET A 1 16.85 -9.56 -0.74
CA MET A 1 17.76 -9.76 0.41
C MET A 1 16.96 -9.35 1.62
N SER A 2 16.73 -10.24 2.57
CA SER A 2 15.94 -9.93 3.78
C SER A 2 16.75 -9.09 4.78
N VAL A 3 16.08 -8.44 5.73
CA VAL A 3 16.74 -7.67 6.81
C VAL A 3 17.66 -8.57 7.65
N TYR A 4 17.25 -9.81 7.92
CA TYR A 4 18.11 -10.81 8.57
C TYR A 4 19.32 -11.22 7.72
N GLU A 5 19.15 -11.41 6.41
CA GLU A 5 20.26 -11.69 5.50
C GLU A 5 21.25 -10.53 5.41
N ALA A 6 20.77 -9.29 5.50
CA ALA A 6 21.62 -8.11 5.53
C ALA A 6 22.43 -8.02 6.83
N TYR A 7 21.83 -8.37 7.98
CA TYR A 7 22.52 -8.43 9.27
C TYR A 7 23.58 -9.55 9.31
N GLN A 8 23.23 -10.76 8.86
CA GLN A 8 24.17 -11.90 8.76
C GLN A 8 25.37 -11.60 7.85
N LYS A 9 25.17 -10.77 6.82
CA LYS A 9 26.24 -10.31 5.92
C LYS A 9 27.02 -9.09 6.46
N GLY A 10 26.71 -8.61 7.65
CA GLY A 10 27.33 -7.44 8.26
C GLY A 10 27.07 -6.14 7.50
N LEU A 11 26.03 -6.10 6.67
CA LEU A 11 25.65 -4.92 5.88
C LEU A 11 24.87 -3.90 6.72
N ILE A 12 24.26 -4.35 7.81
CA ILE A 12 23.59 -3.54 8.83
C ILE A 12 24.04 -4.03 10.21
N ASP A 13 24.11 -3.12 11.18
CA ASP A 13 24.48 -3.44 12.56
C ASP A 13 23.28 -3.96 13.37
N HIS A 14 23.55 -4.50 14.56
CA HIS A 14 22.55 -5.16 15.39
C HIS A 14 21.38 -4.22 15.78
N GLN A 15 21.67 -2.95 16.04
CA GLN A 15 20.66 -1.96 16.41
C GLN A 15 19.73 -1.65 15.24
N THR A 16 20.31 -1.40 14.04
CA THR A 16 19.54 -1.19 12.81
C THR A 16 18.76 -2.44 12.39
N TYR A 17 19.31 -3.64 12.61
CA TYR A 17 18.57 -4.90 12.42
C TYR A 17 17.34 -4.96 13.32
N LEU A 18 17.45 -4.64 14.61
CA LEU A 18 16.31 -4.64 15.54
C LEU A 18 15.25 -3.62 15.12
N GLU A 19 15.63 -2.40 14.75
CA GLU A 19 14.70 -1.35 14.30
C GLU A 19 13.98 -1.71 12.99
N LEU A 20 14.71 -2.28 12.02
CA LEU A 20 14.13 -2.71 10.75
C LEU A 20 13.30 -3.99 10.89
N ALA A 21 13.72 -4.93 11.74
CA ALA A 21 12.94 -6.12 12.05
C ALA A 21 11.65 -5.77 12.82
N GLU A 22 11.67 -4.74 13.67
CA GLU A 22 10.48 -4.20 14.34
C GLU A 22 9.54 -3.49 13.35
N GLN A 23 10.08 -2.79 12.35
CA GLN A 23 9.30 -2.19 11.25
C GLN A 23 8.74 -3.21 10.26
N GLU A 24 9.42 -4.34 10.08
CA GLU A 24 8.93 -5.52 9.35
C GLU A 24 8.11 -6.46 10.26
N CYS A 25 7.94 -6.14 11.54
CA CYS A 25 7.23 -7.00 12.48
C CYS A 25 5.73 -6.91 12.26
N GLU A 26 5.25 -7.82 11.41
CA GLU A 26 3.83 -7.99 11.14
C GLU A 26 3.13 -8.79 12.24
N TRP A 27 3.87 -9.35 13.20
CA TRP A 27 3.34 -10.17 14.28
C TRP A 27 3.19 -9.36 15.57
N GLU A 28 2.01 -9.40 16.18
CA GLU A 28 1.69 -8.69 17.41
C GLU A 28 1.16 -9.68 18.45
N GLU A 29 1.72 -9.66 19.65
CA GLU A 29 1.14 -10.38 20.79
C GLU A 29 0.06 -9.52 21.44
N ILE A 30 -1.15 -10.05 21.55
CA ILE A 30 -2.24 -9.41 22.27
C ILE A 30 -2.81 -10.34 23.33
N THR A 31 -3.29 -9.72 24.41
CA THR A 31 -4.02 -10.42 25.46
C THR A 31 -5.49 -10.05 25.35
N ILE A 32 -6.34 -11.01 25.00
CA ILE A 32 -7.78 -10.81 24.90
C ILE A 32 -8.44 -11.35 26.16
N THR A 33 -9.25 -10.52 26.82
CA THR A 33 -10.13 -10.95 27.91
C THR A 33 -11.54 -11.12 27.36
N SER A 34 -12.07 -12.35 27.39
CA SER A 34 -13.45 -12.64 26.99
C SER A 34 -14.46 -12.05 27.98
N SER A 35 -15.73 -11.92 27.57
CA SER A 35 -16.86 -11.51 28.43
C SER A 35 -16.98 -12.33 29.70
N ASP A 36 -16.46 -13.56 29.67
CA ASP A 36 -16.54 -14.54 30.74
C ASP A 36 -15.33 -14.44 31.69
N GLY A 37 -14.47 -13.43 31.52
CA GLY A 37 -13.27 -13.18 32.33
C GLY A 37 -12.06 -14.04 31.98
N VAL A 38 -12.17 -14.94 31.00
CA VAL A 38 -11.05 -15.77 30.53
C VAL A 38 -10.08 -14.90 29.74
N VAL A 39 -8.83 -14.83 30.22
CA VAL A 39 -7.72 -14.12 29.59
C VAL A 39 -6.97 -15.09 28.68
N LYS A 40 -6.81 -14.74 27.41
CA LYS A 40 -6.08 -15.53 26.41
C LYS A 40 -4.95 -14.72 25.81
N SER A 41 -3.77 -15.33 25.71
CA SER A 41 -2.61 -14.74 25.04
C SER A 41 -2.55 -15.23 23.60
N MET A 42 -2.50 -14.31 22.65
CA MET A 42 -2.60 -14.60 21.22
C MET A 42 -1.52 -13.89 20.42
N ILE A 43 -1.05 -14.54 19.36
CA ILE A 43 -0.16 -13.92 18.38
C ILE A 43 -0.93 -13.68 17.09
N ILE A 44 -0.84 -12.46 16.56
CA ILE A 44 -1.63 -12.00 15.42
C ILE A 44 -0.70 -11.58 14.29
N ASP A 45 -0.91 -12.15 13.11
CA ASP A 45 -0.39 -11.62 11.85
C ASP A 45 -1.26 -10.42 11.45
N ARG A 46 -0.74 -9.20 11.56
CA ARG A 46 -1.43 -7.95 11.22
C ARG A 46 -1.66 -7.79 9.71
N ARG A 47 -0.89 -8.49 8.86
CA ARG A 47 -1.05 -8.48 7.40
C ARG A 47 -2.16 -9.44 6.97
N SER A 48 -2.17 -10.66 7.50
CA SER A 48 -3.15 -11.68 7.13
C SER A 48 -4.40 -11.70 8.02
N GLY A 49 -4.36 -11.02 9.17
CA GLY A 49 -5.39 -11.09 10.21
C GLY A 49 -5.49 -12.45 10.92
N ARG A 50 -4.50 -13.33 10.73
CA ARG A 50 -4.51 -14.67 11.35
C ARG A 50 -4.15 -14.53 12.81
N GLN A 51 -4.83 -15.28 13.66
CA GLN A 51 -4.62 -15.25 15.09
C GLN A 51 -4.31 -16.67 15.57
N TYR A 52 -3.31 -16.78 16.43
CA TYR A 52 -2.82 -18.02 16.99
C TYR A 52 -2.92 -17.94 18.51
N ASP A 53 -3.78 -18.78 19.09
CA ASP A 53 -3.92 -18.92 20.53
C ASP A 53 -2.74 -19.77 21.04
N ILE A 54 -1.92 -19.18 21.92
CA ILE A 54 -0.68 -19.80 22.41
C ILE A 54 -1.00 -21.06 23.24
N ASP A 55 -2.04 -21.00 24.07
CA ASP A 55 -2.43 -22.09 24.97
C ASP A 55 -3.06 -23.25 24.18
N ASP A 56 -3.86 -22.92 23.17
CA ASP A 56 -4.43 -23.90 22.23
C ASP A 56 -3.33 -24.60 21.41
N ALA A 57 -2.31 -23.86 20.97
CA ALA A 57 -1.19 -24.41 20.21
C ALA A 57 -0.33 -25.39 21.05
N ILE A 58 -0.15 -25.13 22.34
CA ILE A 58 0.51 -26.07 23.27
C ILE A 58 -0.37 -27.30 23.52
N THR A 59 -1.67 -27.10 23.74
CA THR A 59 -2.62 -28.19 23.98
C THR A 59 -2.72 -29.14 22.79
N LYS A 60 -2.61 -28.59 21.57
CA LYS A 60 -2.59 -29.34 20.31
C LYS A 60 -1.21 -29.91 19.94
N GLY A 61 -0.18 -29.65 20.74
CA GLY A 61 1.19 -30.12 20.51
C GLY A 61 1.87 -29.52 19.27
N LEU A 62 1.41 -28.36 18.81
CA LEU A 62 2.03 -27.63 17.69
C LEU A 62 3.35 -27.00 18.12
N ILE A 63 3.39 -26.52 19.37
CA ILE A 63 4.59 -25.99 20.02
C ILE A 63 4.77 -26.62 21.39
N ASP A 64 6.02 -26.82 21.78
CA ASP A 64 6.36 -27.36 23.09
C ASP A 64 6.50 -26.23 24.12
N LYS A 65 6.29 -26.55 25.41
CA LYS A 65 6.40 -25.56 26.50
C LYS A 65 7.77 -24.88 26.56
N SER A 66 8.83 -25.59 26.18
CA SER A 66 10.19 -25.05 26.08
C SER A 66 10.33 -23.92 25.05
N ALA A 67 9.57 -23.97 23.94
CA ALA A 67 9.57 -22.91 22.93
C ALA A 67 8.90 -21.64 23.47
N LEU A 68 7.81 -21.79 24.23
CA LEU A 68 7.18 -20.67 24.92
C LEU A 68 8.12 -20.04 25.95
N ASP A 69 8.84 -20.84 26.74
CA ASP A 69 9.79 -20.33 27.74
C ASP A 69 10.96 -19.60 27.08
N GLN A 70 11.44 -20.07 25.93
CA GLN A 70 12.48 -19.41 25.13
C GLN A 70 11.98 -18.08 24.53
N TYR A 71 10.74 -18.02 24.06
CA TYR A 71 10.12 -16.77 23.63
C TYR A 71 9.96 -15.78 24.79
N ARG A 72 9.44 -16.21 25.94
CA ARG A 72 9.24 -15.36 27.12
C ARG A 72 10.54 -14.84 27.74
N SER A 73 11.63 -15.60 27.61
CA SER A 73 12.97 -15.18 28.04
C SER A 73 13.67 -14.28 27.03
N GLY A 74 13.08 -14.04 25.85
CA GLY A 74 13.66 -13.22 24.77
C GLY A 74 14.73 -13.95 23.96
N THR A 75 14.89 -15.27 24.14
CA THR A 75 15.84 -16.10 23.37
C THR A 75 15.31 -16.41 21.97
N LEU A 76 13.98 -16.50 21.80
CA LEU A 76 13.30 -16.59 20.50
C LEU A 76 12.60 -15.27 20.18
N SER A 77 12.72 -14.81 18.94
CA SER A 77 11.98 -13.65 18.46
C SER A 77 10.50 -13.98 18.23
N ILE A 78 9.63 -12.97 18.25
CA ILE A 78 8.19 -13.13 17.98
C ILE A 78 7.93 -13.69 16.57
N THR A 79 8.77 -13.34 15.60
CA THR A 79 8.71 -13.86 14.22
C THR A 79 9.03 -15.35 14.17
N GLU A 80 10.09 -15.80 14.83
CA GLU A 80 10.45 -17.23 14.88
C GLU A 80 9.40 -18.03 15.64
N PHE A 81 8.90 -17.48 16.74
CA PHE A 81 7.84 -18.10 17.52
C PHE A 81 6.51 -18.17 16.74
N ALA A 82 6.17 -17.15 15.96
CA ALA A 82 5.03 -17.15 15.05
C ALA A 82 5.19 -18.14 13.88
N ASP A 83 6.40 -18.31 13.34
CA ASP A 83 6.69 -19.33 12.34
C ASP A 83 6.52 -20.76 12.88
N MET A 84 6.85 -20.97 14.16
CA MET A 84 6.57 -22.23 14.86
C MET A 84 5.06 -22.45 15.04
N LEU A 85 4.31 -21.42 15.43
CA LEU A 85 2.85 -21.47 15.59
C LEU A 85 2.11 -21.68 14.26
N SER A 86 2.61 -21.11 13.17
CA SER A 86 2.02 -21.23 11.84
C SER A 86 2.37 -22.53 11.11
N GLY A 87 3.30 -23.33 11.66
CA GLY A 87 3.72 -24.61 11.11
C GLY A 87 4.78 -24.52 10.00
N ASN A 88 5.38 -23.35 9.80
CA ASN A 88 6.35 -23.10 8.73
C ASN A 88 7.78 -23.58 9.06
N MET A 89 8.10 -23.85 10.33
CA MET A 89 9.40 -24.41 10.73
C MET A 89 9.48 -25.93 10.51
N SER A 90 9.67 -26.35 9.27
CA SER A 90 10.05 -27.72 8.92
C SER A 90 11.57 -27.87 8.88
N GLY A 91 12.23 -27.94 10.04
CA GLY A 91 13.64 -28.38 10.06
C GLY A 91 14.55 -27.73 11.08
N VAL A 92 14.34 -27.99 12.36
CA VAL A 92 15.40 -28.25 13.34
C VAL A 92 14.77 -28.92 14.56
N ARG A 93 14.56 -30.24 14.48
CA ARG A 93 14.39 -31.07 15.68
C ARG A 93 15.59 -32.01 15.74
N SER A 94 16.56 -31.64 16.55
CA SER A 94 17.69 -32.50 16.89
C SER A 94 17.19 -33.75 17.60
N ARG A 95 17.58 -34.88 17.02
CA ARG A 95 17.68 -36.24 17.55
C ARG A 95 17.52 -36.43 19.07
N SER A 96 16.54 -37.24 19.44
CA SER A 96 16.72 -38.37 20.37
C SER A 96 15.50 -39.31 20.37
N SER A 97 15.77 -40.58 19.99
CA SER A 97 15.14 -41.88 20.40
C SER A 97 13.60 -41.98 20.48
N SER A 98 12.90 -42.99 19.99
CA SER A 98 13.17 -44.28 19.32
C SER A 98 11.82 -45.02 19.19
N PHE A 99 11.75 -45.95 18.22
CA PHE A 99 10.82 -47.09 18.05
C PHE A 99 9.30 -46.85 17.89
N GLY A 100 8.74 -47.45 16.83
CA GLY A 100 7.33 -47.91 16.86
C GLY A 100 6.49 -47.66 15.60
N SER A 101 6.68 -48.50 14.59
CA SER A 101 5.64 -49.11 13.75
C SER A 101 4.74 -48.28 12.82
N SER A 102 4.77 -48.73 11.58
CA SER A 102 3.89 -48.46 10.44
C SER A 102 2.40 -48.57 10.74
N SER A 103 1.61 -47.64 10.21
CA SER A 103 0.42 -47.98 9.41
C SER A 103 -0.09 -46.77 8.63
N SER A 104 -0.27 -46.98 7.34
CA SER A 104 -0.87 -46.07 6.38
C SER A 104 -2.39 -46.09 6.53
N TYR A 105 -2.97 -45.01 7.06
CA TYR A 105 -4.36 -44.64 6.84
C TYR A 105 -4.45 -43.14 6.61
N SER A 106 -4.59 -42.78 5.34
CA SER A 106 -4.93 -41.44 4.87
C SER A 106 -6.41 -41.17 5.15
N SER A 107 -6.69 -40.48 6.25
CA SER A 107 -7.99 -39.84 6.50
C SER A 107 -7.90 -38.39 6.02
N PRO A 108 -8.88 -37.86 5.25
CA PRO A 108 -8.89 -36.44 4.89
C PRO A 108 -9.22 -35.62 6.13
N ILE A 109 -8.27 -34.80 6.57
CA ILE A 109 -8.53 -33.73 7.53
C ILE A 109 -9.55 -32.79 6.87
N PRO A 110 -10.68 -32.44 7.52
CA PRO A 110 -11.56 -31.39 7.03
C PRO A 110 -10.78 -30.09 7.09
N SER A 111 -10.27 -29.64 5.94
CA SER A 111 -9.84 -28.26 5.79
C SER A 111 -11.09 -27.41 5.97
N ILE A 112 -11.25 -26.85 7.18
CA ILE A 112 -12.12 -25.70 7.38
C ILE A 112 -11.46 -24.57 6.59
N LYS A 113 -11.74 -24.52 5.29
CA LYS A 113 -11.57 -23.29 4.52
C LYS A 113 -12.44 -22.27 5.24
N ALA A 114 -11.80 -21.24 5.79
CA ALA A 114 -12.49 -19.98 6.05
C ALA A 114 -13.33 -19.68 4.80
N PRO A 115 -14.60 -19.25 4.95
CA PRO A 115 -15.48 -19.07 3.81
C PRO A 115 -14.75 -18.21 2.80
N ALA A 116 -14.45 -18.80 1.64
CA ALA A 116 -13.99 -18.02 0.51
C ALA A 116 -15.08 -16.97 0.33
N THR A 117 -14.74 -15.70 0.56
CA THR A 117 -15.57 -14.61 0.07
C THR A 117 -15.63 -14.86 -1.41
N THR A 118 -16.73 -15.43 -1.89
CA THR A 118 -16.94 -15.75 -3.30
C THR A 118 -16.95 -14.42 -4.02
N TRP A 119 -15.77 -13.98 -4.45
CA TRP A 119 -15.65 -12.79 -5.26
C TRP A 119 -16.32 -13.10 -6.59
N ASN A 120 -17.38 -12.36 -6.88
CA ASN A 120 -18.07 -12.45 -8.16
C ASN A 120 -17.36 -11.54 -9.15
N ASP A 121 -17.13 -12.05 -10.36
CA ASP A 121 -16.54 -11.26 -11.43
C ASP A 121 -17.40 -10.01 -11.71
N PRO A 122 -16.81 -8.82 -11.89
CA PRO A 122 -17.56 -7.60 -12.21
C PRO A 122 -18.31 -7.76 -13.52
N THR A 123 -19.64 -7.61 -13.47
CA THR A 123 -20.52 -7.70 -14.66
C THR A 123 -20.96 -6.34 -15.17
N GLU A 124 -20.85 -5.29 -14.36
CA GLU A 124 -21.20 -3.92 -14.72
C GLU A 124 -19.93 -3.13 -15.06
N GLU A 125 -20.00 -2.37 -16.16
CA GLU A 125 -18.93 -1.45 -16.52
C GLU A 125 -19.00 -0.22 -15.61
N THR A 126 -18.00 -0.07 -14.75
CA THR A 126 -17.88 1.08 -13.85
C THR A 126 -16.67 1.93 -14.22
N GLY A 127 -16.72 3.21 -13.89
CA GLY A 127 -15.61 4.14 -14.14
C GLY A 127 -14.45 3.98 -13.14
N PRO A 128 -13.20 4.25 -13.56
CA PRO A 128 -12.08 4.41 -12.62
C PRO A 128 -12.29 5.66 -11.74
N VAL A 129 -11.39 5.89 -10.79
CA VAL A 129 -11.34 7.17 -10.06
C VAL A 129 -11.04 8.29 -11.05
N ALA A 130 -11.98 9.20 -11.24
CA ALA A 130 -11.95 10.30 -12.20
C ALA A 130 -11.21 11.54 -11.67
N GLY A 131 -11.23 11.75 -10.35
CA GLY A 131 -10.62 12.90 -9.72
C GLY A 131 -10.54 12.76 -8.22
N ILE A 132 -10.16 13.84 -7.56
CA ILE A 132 -10.02 13.92 -6.11
C ILE A 132 -11.07 14.89 -5.58
N LEU A 133 -11.74 14.52 -4.50
CA LEU A 133 -12.60 15.42 -3.74
C LEU A 133 -11.86 15.86 -2.50
N ASP A 134 -11.57 17.15 -2.41
CA ASP A 134 -11.06 17.75 -1.18
C ASP A 134 -12.19 17.88 -0.16
N THR A 135 -12.10 17.14 0.94
CA THR A 135 -13.14 17.13 1.97
C THR A 135 -13.15 18.39 2.84
N GLU A 136 -12.10 19.21 2.80
CA GLU A 136 -12.02 20.48 3.54
C GLU A 136 -12.76 21.60 2.78
N THR A 137 -12.57 21.67 1.46
CA THR A 137 -13.15 22.71 0.60
C THR A 137 -14.42 22.25 -0.14
N LEU A 138 -14.68 20.95 -0.18
CA LEU A 138 -15.71 20.30 -1.01
C LEU A 138 -15.51 20.53 -2.52
N GLU A 139 -14.29 20.86 -2.94
CA GLU A 139 -13.95 21.03 -4.34
C GLU A 139 -13.56 19.69 -4.97
N LYS A 140 -14.12 19.40 -6.14
CA LYS A 140 -13.60 18.35 -7.02
C LYS A 140 -12.47 18.91 -7.88
N VAL A 141 -11.35 18.21 -7.92
CA VAL A 141 -10.15 18.62 -8.65
C VAL A 141 -9.58 17.47 -9.46
N SER A 142 -8.83 17.81 -10.52
CA SER A 142 -8.09 16.80 -11.29
C SER A 142 -7.00 16.16 -10.44
N VAL A 143 -6.54 14.97 -10.84
CA VAL A 143 -5.46 14.28 -10.12
C VAL A 143 -4.18 15.13 -10.11
N THR A 144 -3.86 15.78 -11.23
CA THR A 144 -2.68 16.65 -11.36
C THR A 144 -2.78 17.88 -10.43
N GLU A 145 -3.95 18.53 -10.40
CA GLU A 145 -4.19 19.65 -9.47
C GLU A 145 -4.07 19.19 -8.00
N ALA A 146 -4.57 18.00 -7.67
CA ALA A 146 -4.45 17.44 -6.33
C ALA A 146 -3.00 17.13 -5.92
N ILE A 147 -2.15 16.75 -6.87
CA ILE A 147 -0.70 16.61 -6.65
C ILE A 147 -0.09 17.98 -6.34
N HIS A 148 -0.42 19.01 -7.12
CA HIS A 148 0.11 20.37 -6.91
C HIS A 148 -0.32 20.96 -5.57
N ARG A 149 -1.53 20.63 -5.11
CA ARG A 149 -2.05 21.00 -3.78
C ARG A 149 -1.54 20.12 -2.63
N ASN A 150 -0.69 19.12 -2.89
CA ASN A 150 -0.22 18.13 -1.91
C ASN A 150 -1.33 17.33 -1.21
N LEU A 151 -2.52 17.24 -1.81
CA LEU A 151 -3.60 16.37 -1.35
C LEU A 151 -3.25 14.89 -1.60
N VAL A 152 -2.56 14.65 -2.72
CA VAL A 152 -2.10 13.34 -3.18
C VAL A 152 -0.59 13.37 -3.44
N ASP A 153 0.12 12.33 -3.02
CA ASP A 153 1.55 12.23 -3.32
C ASP A 153 1.81 11.88 -4.80
N ASN A 154 2.99 12.23 -5.31
CA ASN A 154 3.37 12.03 -6.72
C ASN A 154 3.19 10.58 -7.20
N ILE A 155 3.48 9.58 -6.36
CA ILE A 155 3.39 8.17 -6.75
C ILE A 155 1.92 7.78 -6.86
N THR A 156 1.11 8.09 -5.84
CA THR A 156 -0.33 7.82 -5.87
C THR A 156 -0.99 8.52 -7.04
N GLY A 157 -0.67 9.79 -7.28
CA GLY A 157 -1.18 10.56 -8.41
C GLY A 157 -0.83 9.94 -9.77
N GLN A 158 0.42 9.50 -9.95
CA GLN A 158 0.81 8.75 -11.15
C GLN A 158 -0.03 7.47 -11.32
N ARG A 159 -0.24 6.69 -10.25
CA ARG A 159 -1.01 5.44 -10.33
C ARG A 159 -2.48 5.66 -10.66
N LEU A 160 -3.08 6.75 -10.17
CA LEU A 160 -4.45 7.13 -10.53
C LEU A 160 -4.53 7.55 -12.00
N LEU A 161 -3.57 8.34 -12.51
CA LEU A 161 -3.51 8.70 -13.93
C LEU A 161 -3.26 7.48 -14.84
N GLU A 162 -2.41 6.54 -14.43
CA GLU A 162 -2.22 5.26 -15.11
C GLU A 162 -3.54 4.48 -15.19
N ALA A 163 -4.31 4.43 -14.10
CA ALA A 163 -5.59 3.74 -14.05
C ALA A 163 -6.63 4.32 -15.02
N GLN A 164 -6.67 5.66 -15.14
CA GLN A 164 -7.51 6.34 -16.13
C GLN A 164 -7.05 6.02 -17.57
N ALA A 165 -5.74 6.16 -17.84
CA ALA A 165 -5.17 5.92 -19.16
C ALA A 165 -5.38 4.47 -19.64
N CYS A 166 -5.29 3.47 -18.74
CA CYS A 166 -5.50 2.08 -19.10
C CYS A 166 -6.98 1.66 -19.22
N THR A 167 -7.93 2.58 -18.98
CA THR A 167 -9.39 2.34 -19.06
C THR A 167 -10.11 3.32 -20.01
N GLY A 168 -9.37 3.93 -20.93
CA GLY A 168 -9.93 4.70 -22.05
C GLY A 168 -9.34 6.09 -22.24
N GLY A 169 -8.65 6.65 -21.24
CA GLY A 169 -8.04 7.98 -21.34
C GLY A 169 -8.10 8.75 -20.03
N ILE A 170 -7.40 9.88 -20.01
CA ILE A 170 -7.36 10.77 -18.85
C ILE A 170 -8.71 11.48 -18.72
N ILE A 171 -9.28 11.47 -17.53
CA ILE A 171 -10.63 12.01 -17.29
C ILE A 171 -10.50 13.44 -16.79
N ASP A 172 -11.27 14.35 -17.39
CA ASP A 172 -11.56 15.64 -16.78
C ASP A 172 -12.73 15.49 -15.79
N PRO A 173 -12.52 15.67 -14.48
CA PRO A 173 -13.58 15.48 -13.49
C PRO A 173 -14.71 16.52 -13.58
N ASN A 174 -14.50 17.63 -14.30
CA ASN A 174 -15.52 18.66 -14.47
C ASN A 174 -16.52 18.30 -15.57
N THR A 175 -16.04 17.73 -16.67
CA THR A 175 -16.83 17.42 -17.87
C THR A 175 -17.16 15.93 -18.01
N GLY A 176 -16.38 15.06 -17.39
CA GLY A 176 -16.43 13.61 -17.58
C GLY A 176 -15.81 13.14 -18.91
N GLU A 177 -15.32 14.06 -19.75
CA GLU A 177 -14.68 13.71 -21.01
C GLU A 177 -13.35 12.99 -20.79
N LYS A 178 -13.07 12.03 -21.68
CA LYS A 178 -11.80 11.28 -21.71
C LYS A 178 -10.92 11.82 -22.82
N PHE A 179 -9.66 12.04 -22.51
CA PHE A 179 -8.66 12.54 -23.45
C PHE A 179 -7.50 11.55 -23.62
N THR A 180 -6.87 11.60 -24.79
CA THR A 180 -5.55 10.98 -24.95
C THR A 180 -4.56 11.68 -24.02
N VAL A 181 -3.48 11.01 -23.64
CA VAL A 181 -2.44 11.60 -22.77
C VAL A 181 -1.87 12.89 -23.38
N ALA A 182 -1.74 12.96 -24.71
CA ALA A 182 -1.28 14.15 -25.41
C ALA A 182 -2.28 15.31 -25.31
N ASP A 183 -3.57 15.05 -25.54
CA ASP A 183 -4.61 16.08 -25.44
C ASP A 183 -4.81 16.53 -23.98
N ALA A 184 -4.73 15.59 -23.05
CA ALA A 184 -4.81 15.87 -21.62
C ALA A 184 -3.65 16.77 -21.15
N MET A 185 -2.44 16.57 -21.68
CA MET A 185 -1.30 17.47 -21.44
C MET A 185 -1.59 18.88 -21.99
N ASN A 186 -2.11 19.00 -23.20
CA ASN A 186 -2.46 20.30 -23.79
C ASN A 186 -3.55 21.03 -23.01
N LYS A 187 -4.45 20.29 -22.34
CA LYS A 187 -5.49 20.83 -21.46
C LYS A 187 -5.03 21.05 -20.01
N GLY A 188 -3.77 20.74 -19.67
CA GLY A 188 -3.25 20.88 -18.30
C GLY A 188 -3.75 19.83 -17.31
N LEU A 189 -4.39 18.75 -17.78
CA LEU A 189 -4.84 17.63 -16.94
C LEU A 189 -3.69 16.67 -16.60
N VAL A 190 -2.57 16.73 -17.34
CA VAL A 190 -1.37 15.92 -17.12
C VAL A 190 -0.13 16.78 -17.30
N ASP A 191 0.78 16.75 -16.32
CA ASP A 191 2.08 17.41 -16.45
C ASP A 191 2.95 16.75 -17.51
N LYS A 192 3.74 17.54 -18.24
CA LYS A 192 4.66 17.05 -19.26
C LYS A 192 5.60 15.93 -18.76
N ILE A 193 6.06 16.01 -17.51
CA ILE A 193 6.92 15.00 -16.89
C ILE A 193 6.23 13.64 -16.68
N MET A 194 4.90 13.63 -16.68
CA MET A 194 4.07 12.47 -16.41
C MET A 194 3.69 11.73 -17.69
N VAL A 195 3.73 12.39 -18.85
CA VAL A 195 3.37 11.83 -20.17
C VAL A 195 4.12 10.52 -20.45
N ASP A 196 5.45 10.54 -20.35
CA ASP A 196 6.26 9.34 -20.60
C ASP A 196 5.97 8.23 -19.59
N ARG A 197 5.73 8.62 -18.32
CA ARG A 197 5.47 7.69 -17.21
C ARG A 197 4.17 6.92 -17.37
N ILE A 198 3.14 7.54 -17.95
CA ILE A 198 1.81 6.93 -18.13
C ILE A 198 1.54 6.44 -19.56
N SER A 199 2.48 6.67 -20.48
CA SER A 199 2.35 6.25 -21.90
C SER A 199 2.09 4.75 -22.08
N LEU A 200 2.72 3.91 -21.25
CA LEU A 200 2.51 2.46 -21.25
C LEU A 200 1.09 2.08 -20.82
N ALA A 201 0.49 2.84 -19.89
CA ALA A 201 -0.88 2.62 -19.46
C ALA A 201 -1.87 2.94 -20.61
N GLN A 202 -1.63 4.00 -21.38
CA GLN A 202 -2.44 4.28 -22.56
C GLN A 202 -2.36 3.15 -23.60
N LYS A 203 -1.17 2.56 -23.81
CA LYS A 203 -1.02 1.38 -24.70
C LYS A 203 -1.77 0.16 -24.19
N ALA A 204 -1.96 0.02 -22.87
CA ALA A 204 -2.75 -1.06 -22.30
C ALA A 204 -4.25 -0.98 -22.68
N CYS A 205 -4.75 0.21 -23.02
CA CYS A 205 -6.08 0.40 -23.59
C CYS A 205 -6.08 0.33 -25.13
N ASN A 206 -5.16 1.06 -25.79
CA ASN A 206 -5.16 1.21 -27.24
C ASN A 206 -4.57 0.02 -28.01
N GLY A 207 -3.88 -0.86 -27.29
CA GLY A 207 -3.14 -2.01 -27.81
C GLY A 207 -1.64 -1.74 -27.99
N PHE A 208 -0.84 -2.77 -27.72
CA PHE A 208 0.59 -2.81 -28.03
C PHE A 208 0.76 -3.27 -29.49
N GLU A 209 1.02 -2.33 -30.39
CA GLU A 209 1.22 -2.62 -31.81
C GLU A 209 2.58 -3.28 -32.05
N ASP A 210 2.57 -4.46 -32.67
CA ASP A 210 3.78 -5.10 -33.19
C ASP A 210 4.27 -4.32 -34.44
N PRO A 211 5.48 -3.74 -34.42
CA PRO A 211 5.98 -2.95 -35.54
C PRO A 211 6.05 -3.69 -36.87
N ARG A 212 6.20 -5.03 -36.82
CA ARG A 212 6.36 -5.89 -38.00
C ARG A 212 5.02 -6.33 -38.57
N THR A 213 4.11 -6.81 -37.72
CA THR A 213 2.82 -7.38 -38.17
C THR A 213 1.69 -6.37 -38.17
N LYS A 214 1.87 -5.20 -37.54
CA LYS A 214 0.84 -4.17 -37.33
C LYS A 214 -0.37 -4.65 -36.51
N THR A 215 -0.26 -5.84 -35.91
CA THR A 215 -1.28 -6.39 -35.02
C THR A 215 -1.16 -5.76 -33.65
N LYS A 216 -2.29 -5.39 -33.05
CA LYS A 216 -2.35 -4.87 -31.69
C LYS A 216 -2.54 -6.01 -30.69
N MET A 217 -1.79 -5.96 -29.60
CA MET A 217 -1.91 -6.92 -28.50
C MET A 217 -2.55 -6.27 -27.28
N SER A 218 -3.41 -7.02 -26.58
CA SER A 218 -3.95 -6.58 -25.29
C SER A 218 -2.88 -6.51 -24.21
N ALA A 219 -3.19 -5.87 -23.08
CA ALA A 219 -2.27 -5.81 -21.93
C ALA A 219 -1.88 -7.22 -21.42
N ALA A 220 -2.82 -8.17 -21.41
CA ALA A 220 -2.57 -9.56 -21.00
C ALA A 220 -1.62 -10.28 -21.97
N GLN A 221 -1.81 -10.10 -23.27
CA GLN A 221 -0.94 -10.67 -24.30
C GLN A 221 0.46 -10.04 -24.25
N ALA A 222 0.54 -8.72 -24.08
CA ALA A 222 1.80 -7.99 -23.95
C ALA A 222 2.57 -8.45 -22.71
N LEU A 223 1.88 -8.64 -21.59
CA LEU A 223 2.46 -9.20 -20.37
C LEU A 223 3.02 -10.61 -20.60
N LYS A 224 2.23 -11.51 -21.20
CA LYS A 224 2.63 -12.89 -21.52
C LYS A 224 3.84 -12.97 -22.45
N LYS A 225 3.96 -12.04 -23.40
CA LYS A 225 5.07 -11.97 -24.37
C LYS A 225 6.26 -11.13 -23.89
N GLY A 226 6.21 -10.54 -22.70
CA GLY A 226 7.29 -9.71 -22.14
C GLY A 226 7.41 -8.31 -22.74
N TRP A 227 6.37 -7.81 -23.41
CA TRP A 227 6.31 -6.43 -23.94
C TRP A 227 5.90 -5.41 -22.87
N LEU A 228 5.29 -5.90 -21.79
CA LEU A 228 4.85 -5.11 -20.65
C LEU A 228 5.44 -5.70 -19.37
N TYR A 229 6.09 -4.86 -18.57
CA TYR A 229 6.67 -5.26 -17.29
C TYR A 229 5.60 -5.82 -16.36
N TYR A 230 5.96 -6.88 -15.63
CA TYR A 230 5.03 -7.62 -14.78
C TYR A 230 4.24 -6.74 -13.81
N GLU A 231 4.93 -5.91 -13.06
CA GLU A 231 4.33 -5.02 -12.06
C GLU A 231 3.32 -4.03 -12.67
N ALA A 232 3.65 -3.44 -13.84
CA ALA A 232 2.76 -2.50 -14.51
C ALA A 232 1.58 -3.22 -15.15
N GLY A 233 1.83 -4.33 -15.84
CA GLY A 233 0.80 -5.13 -16.48
C GLY A 233 -0.22 -5.67 -15.48
N GLN A 234 0.23 -6.13 -14.32
CA GLN A 234 -0.68 -6.57 -13.27
C GLN A 234 -1.59 -5.42 -12.81
N ARG A 235 -1.05 -4.24 -12.50
CA ARG A 235 -1.86 -3.09 -12.08
C ARG A 235 -2.89 -2.69 -13.15
N PHE A 236 -2.50 -2.64 -14.42
CA PHE A 236 -3.42 -2.27 -15.50
C PHE A 236 -4.54 -3.30 -15.65
N LEU A 237 -4.23 -4.59 -15.57
CA LEU A 237 -5.22 -5.66 -15.62
C LEU A 237 -6.15 -5.65 -14.40
N GLU A 238 -5.63 -5.38 -13.19
CA GLU A 238 -6.44 -5.21 -11.98
C GLU A 238 -7.46 -4.07 -12.15
N VAL A 239 -7.02 -2.90 -12.63
CA VAL A 239 -7.90 -1.75 -12.86
C VAL A 239 -8.94 -2.06 -13.94
N GLN A 240 -8.54 -2.67 -15.06
CA GLN A 240 -9.48 -3.07 -16.11
C GLN A 240 -10.52 -4.05 -15.56
N TYR A 241 -10.08 -5.10 -14.88
CA TYR A 241 -10.97 -6.09 -14.28
C TYR A 241 -11.98 -5.44 -13.30
N LEU A 242 -11.50 -4.64 -12.35
CA LEU A 242 -12.35 -3.93 -11.38
C LEU A 242 -13.37 -2.98 -12.02
N THR A 243 -13.10 -2.52 -13.24
CA THR A 243 -13.97 -1.60 -13.99
C THR A 243 -14.88 -2.30 -15.01
N GLY A 244 -15.02 -3.63 -14.94
CA GLY A 244 -16.00 -4.40 -15.72
C GLY A 244 -15.41 -5.43 -16.69
N GLY A 245 -14.11 -5.73 -16.60
CA GLY A 245 -13.46 -6.74 -17.43
C GLY A 245 -12.28 -6.22 -18.25
N LEU A 246 -11.61 -7.13 -18.95
CA LEU A 246 -10.36 -6.85 -19.66
C LEU A 246 -10.61 -6.09 -20.96
N ILE A 247 -9.67 -5.22 -21.32
CA ILE A 247 -9.73 -4.46 -22.57
C ILE A 247 -8.86 -5.16 -23.62
N GLU A 248 -9.46 -5.48 -24.76
CA GLU A 248 -8.77 -5.98 -25.95
C GLU A 248 -8.89 -4.94 -27.07
N PRO A 249 -7.80 -4.59 -27.77
CA PRO A 249 -7.79 -3.45 -28.71
C PRO A 249 -8.68 -3.62 -29.95
N ASP A 250 -9.00 -4.87 -30.29
CA ASP A 250 -9.84 -5.21 -31.46
C ASP A 250 -11.31 -5.45 -31.07
N VAL A 251 -11.64 -5.35 -29.78
CA VAL A 251 -12.99 -5.58 -29.23
C VAL A 251 -13.51 -4.28 -28.65
N THR A 252 -14.71 -3.87 -29.05
CA THR A 252 -15.32 -2.61 -28.57
C THR A 252 -15.85 -2.72 -27.14
N SER A 253 -16.26 -3.92 -26.73
CA SER A 253 -16.74 -4.22 -25.37
C SER A 253 -15.64 -4.84 -24.52
N ARG A 254 -15.79 -4.77 -23.21
CA ARG A 254 -14.91 -5.49 -22.29
C ARG A 254 -15.08 -7.01 -22.43
N VAL A 255 -13.99 -7.73 -22.20
CA VAL A 255 -13.91 -9.19 -22.27
C VAL A 255 -13.85 -9.76 -20.86
N SER A 256 -14.71 -10.72 -20.55
CA SER A 256 -14.70 -11.39 -19.24
C SER A 256 -13.43 -12.22 -19.03
N ILE A 257 -13.07 -12.50 -17.78
CA ILE A 257 -11.92 -13.37 -17.48
C ILE A 257 -12.10 -14.75 -18.12
N ASP A 258 -13.29 -15.35 -18.02
CA ASP A 258 -13.54 -16.67 -18.58
C ASP A 258 -13.42 -16.70 -20.10
N GLU A 259 -13.91 -15.65 -20.78
CA GLU A 259 -13.76 -15.52 -22.23
C GLU A 259 -12.29 -15.33 -22.63
N ALA A 260 -11.55 -14.49 -21.91
CA ALA A 260 -10.12 -14.25 -22.16
C ALA A 260 -9.28 -15.54 -21.96
N VAL A 261 -9.60 -16.33 -20.93
CA VAL A 261 -8.97 -17.64 -20.70
C VAL A 261 -9.34 -18.63 -21.81
N LYS A 262 -10.62 -18.68 -22.22
CA LYS A 262 -11.08 -19.56 -23.31
C LYS A 262 -10.42 -19.22 -24.64
N LYS A 263 -10.21 -17.93 -24.94
CA LYS A 263 -9.46 -17.46 -26.13
C LYS A 263 -7.95 -17.66 -26.00
N GLY A 264 -7.43 -17.96 -24.80
CA GLY A 264 -6.01 -18.09 -24.52
C GLY A 264 -5.23 -16.76 -24.49
N THR A 265 -5.94 -15.62 -24.48
CA THR A 265 -5.35 -14.28 -24.37
C THR A 265 -4.87 -13.99 -22.95
N LEU A 266 -5.53 -14.60 -21.96
CA LEU A 266 -5.15 -14.60 -20.54
C LEU A 266 -4.81 -16.03 -20.09
N ASP A 267 -3.76 -16.19 -19.28
CA ASP A 267 -3.42 -17.47 -18.67
C ASP A 267 -4.18 -17.70 -17.36
N ALA A 268 -4.43 -18.97 -17.02
CA ALA A 268 -5.21 -19.35 -15.83
C ALA A 268 -4.60 -18.83 -14.51
N ARG A 269 -3.27 -18.69 -14.43
CA ARG A 269 -2.60 -18.18 -13.23
C ARG A 269 -2.85 -16.69 -13.06
N THR A 270 -2.72 -15.90 -14.12
CA THR A 270 -3.07 -14.47 -14.09
C THR A 270 -4.56 -14.28 -13.83
N ALA A 271 -5.43 -15.10 -14.42
CA ALA A 271 -6.87 -15.10 -14.14
C ALA A 271 -7.19 -15.33 -12.66
N GLN A 272 -6.57 -16.33 -12.04
CA GLN A 272 -6.72 -16.60 -10.60
C GLN A 272 -6.24 -15.42 -9.76
N LYS A 273 -5.11 -14.80 -10.13
CA LYS A 273 -4.57 -13.63 -9.41
C LYS A 273 -5.51 -12.43 -9.51
N LEU A 274 -6.13 -12.20 -10.67
CA LEU A 274 -7.11 -11.13 -10.83
C LEU A 274 -8.38 -11.38 -10.01
N ARG A 275 -8.82 -12.63 -9.87
CA ARG A 275 -9.97 -12.97 -9.02
C ARG A 275 -9.69 -12.88 -7.52
N ASP A 276 -8.43 -13.03 -7.10
CA ASP A 276 -8.03 -12.87 -5.69
C ASP A 276 -7.85 -11.39 -5.30
N VAL A 277 -8.97 -10.67 -5.29
CA VAL A 277 -9.02 -9.23 -5.00
C VAL A 277 -8.51 -8.91 -3.59
N SER A 278 -8.58 -9.87 -2.67
CA SER A 278 -8.07 -9.72 -1.29
C SER A 278 -6.54 -9.64 -1.23
N ALA A 279 -5.86 -10.23 -2.22
CA ALA A 279 -4.40 -10.26 -2.31
C ALA A 279 -3.82 -9.11 -3.17
N TYR A 280 -4.65 -8.16 -3.61
CA TYR A 280 -4.19 -7.02 -4.40
C TYR A 280 -3.18 -6.18 -3.62
N SER A 281 -2.09 -5.80 -4.29
CA SER A 281 -1.03 -5.00 -3.68
C SER A 281 -1.54 -3.62 -3.28
N LYS A 282 -1.10 -3.14 -2.12
CA LYS A 282 -1.45 -1.81 -1.60
C LYS A 282 -0.41 -0.78 -2.05
N TYR A 283 -0.51 -0.37 -3.30
CA TYR A 283 0.46 0.55 -3.93
C TYR A 283 0.05 2.02 -3.95
N LEU A 284 -1.12 2.36 -3.39
CA LEU A 284 -1.58 3.75 -3.23
C LEU A 284 -1.45 4.19 -1.77
N THR A 285 -1.25 5.48 -1.56
CA THR A 285 -1.42 6.11 -0.25
C THR A 285 -2.78 6.78 -0.22
N CYS A 286 -3.65 6.40 0.72
CA CYS A 286 -4.97 7.00 0.84
C CYS A 286 -4.86 8.51 1.10
N PRO A 287 -5.41 9.39 0.25
CA PRO A 287 -5.28 10.83 0.44
C PRO A 287 -5.92 11.34 1.74
N LYS A 288 -6.98 10.67 2.22
CA LYS A 288 -7.67 11.00 3.49
C LYS A 288 -6.99 10.44 4.74
N THR A 289 -6.58 9.16 4.74
CA THR A 289 -6.06 8.49 5.95
C THR A 289 -4.55 8.33 5.99
N LYS A 290 -3.85 8.66 4.89
CA LYS A 290 -2.40 8.47 4.65
C LYS A 290 -1.89 7.03 4.82
N LEU A 291 -2.78 6.04 4.85
CA LEU A 291 -2.43 4.61 4.93
C LEU A 291 -2.29 3.99 3.54
N LYS A 292 -1.51 2.91 3.43
CA LYS A 292 -1.42 2.13 2.20
C LYS A 292 -2.75 1.42 1.90
N ILE A 293 -3.22 1.55 0.67
CA ILE A 293 -4.46 0.96 0.17
C ILE A 293 -4.27 0.38 -1.23
N SER A 294 -5.07 -0.62 -1.58
CA SER A 294 -5.17 -1.14 -2.95
C SER A 294 -6.01 -0.20 -3.82
N TYR A 295 -5.98 -0.39 -5.15
CA TYR A 295 -6.87 0.36 -6.03
C TYR A 295 -8.35 0.01 -5.80
N LYS A 296 -8.65 -1.25 -5.44
CA LYS A 296 -9.99 -1.69 -5.04
C LYS A 296 -10.49 -0.95 -3.81
N ASP A 297 -9.66 -0.84 -2.77
CA ASP A 297 -9.96 -0.04 -1.59
C ASP A 297 -10.21 1.44 -1.94
N ALA A 298 -9.44 2.00 -2.88
CA ALA A 298 -9.64 3.37 -3.34
C ALA A 298 -10.99 3.51 -4.05
N MET A 299 -11.38 2.56 -4.90
CA MET A 299 -12.69 2.58 -5.57
C MET A 299 -13.85 2.50 -4.57
N GLU A 300 -13.77 1.60 -3.59
CA GLU A 300 -14.80 1.42 -2.55
C GLU A 300 -14.95 2.64 -1.63
N ARG A 301 -13.86 3.37 -1.36
CA ARG A 301 -13.86 4.59 -0.54
C ARG A 301 -14.20 5.87 -1.30
N SER A 302 -14.23 5.81 -2.62
CA SER A 302 -14.53 6.98 -3.44
C SER A 302 -16.02 7.25 -3.46
N MET A 303 -16.39 8.52 -3.41
CA MET A 303 -17.76 8.95 -3.60
C MET A 303 -18.11 8.97 -5.09
N ILE A 304 -19.38 8.75 -5.41
CA ILE A 304 -19.90 8.87 -6.78
C ILE A 304 -20.66 10.19 -6.85
N GLU A 305 -20.25 11.08 -7.76
CA GLU A 305 -20.90 12.36 -7.97
C GLU A 305 -22.28 12.17 -8.59
N GLU A 306 -23.30 12.77 -7.98
CA GLU A 306 -24.66 12.80 -8.52
C GLU A 306 -24.69 13.60 -9.84
N GLY A 307 -25.28 13.03 -10.88
CA GLY A 307 -25.38 13.64 -12.21
C GLY A 307 -24.32 13.16 -13.20
N SER A 308 -23.03 13.25 -12.85
CA SER A 308 -21.94 12.80 -13.74
C SER A 308 -21.65 11.30 -13.62
N GLY A 309 -21.98 10.69 -12.48
CA GLY A 309 -21.63 9.30 -12.19
C GLY A 309 -20.13 9.05 -12.00
N LEU A 310 -19.33 10.12 -11.93
CA LEU A 310 -17.88 10.04 -11.79
C LEU A 310 -17.49 9.69 -10.36
N ARG A 311 -16.44 8.88 -10.24
CA ARG A 311 -15.91 8.43 -8.96
C ARG A 311 -14.81 9.39 -8.49
N LEU A 312 -14.98 9.99 -7.32
CA LEU A 312 -14.05 10.95 -6.72
C LEU A 312 -13.45 10.38 -5.43
N LEU A 313 -12.13 10.28 -5.38
CA LEU A 313 -11.44 9.79 -4.19
C LEU A 313 -11.27 10.92 -3.18
N GLU A 314 -11.72 10.69 -1.95
CA GLU A 314 -11.66 11.69 -0.90
C GLU A 314 -10.22 11.95 -0.44
N ALA A 315 -9.89 13.24 -0.27
CA ALA A 315 -8.64 13.72 0.27
C ALA A 315 -8.84 14.71 1.42
N SER A 316 -7.83 14.79 2.28
CA SER A 316 -7.76 15.70 3.42
C SER A 316 -6.31 16.10 3.63
N SER A 317 -6.05 17.37 3.98
CA SER A 317 -4.72 17.87 4.28
C SER A 317 -4.19 17.22 5.56
N GLN A 318 -5.06 17.04 6.55
CA GLN A 318 -4.77 16.33 7.79
C GLN A 318 -5.27 14.88 7.75
N SER A 319 -4.50 13.95 8.31
CA SER A 319 -4.90 12.53 8.36
C SER A 319 -6.10 12.34 9.29
N SER A 320 -7.19 11.77 8.78
CA SER A 320 -8.37 11.47 9.59
C SER A 320 -8.14 10.38 10.66
N LYS A 321 -6.96 9.74 10.66
CA LYS A 321 -6.56 8.75 11.66
C LYS A 321 -5.55 9.29 12.68
N GLY A 322 -5.32 10.60 12.72
CA GLY A 322 -4.60 11.26 13.81
C GLY A 322 -3.09 11.02 13.88
N LEU A 323 -2.49 10.34 12.90
CA LEU A 323 -1.04 10.15 12.86
C LEU A 323 -0.42 11.13 11.84
N TYR A 324 0.27 12.12 12.40
CA TYR A 324 1.19 13.01 11.71
C TYR A 324 2.56 12.93 12.41
N SER A 325 3.64 12.87 11.63
CA SER A 325 5.05 12.79 12.04
C SER A 325 5.56 14.15 12.59
N PRO A 326 6.44 14.23 13.59
CA PRO A 326 6.71 15.43 14.41
C PRO A 326 7.34 16.68 13.73
N TYR A 327 7.40 16.77 12.40
CA TYR A 327 8.14 17.82 11.69
C TYR A 327 7.32 18.93 11.02
N SER A 328 5.99 18.96 11.09
CA SER A 328 5.25 20.18 10.70
C SER A 328 5.15 21.15 11.88
N MET A 329 6.25 21.86 12.10
CA MET A 329 6.17 23.22 12.60
C MET A 329 6.60 24.14 11.47
N SER A 330 5.65 24.90 10.92
CA SER A 330 5.78 26.26 10.36
C SER A 330 4.59 26.55 9.44
N GLY A 331 3.49 27.04 10.01
CA GLY A 331 2.32 27.47 9.26
C GLY A 331 1.30 28.11 10.18
N SER A 332 1.50 29.40 10.43
CA SER A 332 0.66 30.27 11.26
C SER A 332 -0.83 30.18 10.86
N GLY A 333 -1.70 29.88 11.83
CA GLY A 333 -3.15 29.82 11.64
C GLY A 333 -3.87 29.75 12.99
N SER A 334 -4.28 30.91 13.48
CA SER A 334 -4.95 31.15 14.75
C SER A 334 -6.22 30.31 14.92
N ALA A 335 -6.32 29.56 16.03
CA ALA A 335 -7.60 29.10 16.57
C ALA A 335 -7.78 29.66 17.99
N THR A 336 -8.42 30.82 18.05
CA THR A 336 -9.04 31.39 19.24
C THR A 336 -10.23 30.52 19.66
N GLY A 337 -10.28 30.07 20.92
CA GLY A 337 -11.40 29.25 21.42
C GLY A 337 -11.31 28.95 22.91
N SER A 338 -11.68 29.94 23.72
CA SER A 338 -11.72 29.96 25.17
C SER A 338 -12.46 28.76 25.80
N ARG A 339 -11.92 28.19 26.88
CA ARG A 339 -12.74 27.64 27.97
C ARG A 339 -12.12 27.92 29.34
N SER A 340 -12.94 28.58 30.15
CA SER A 340 -12.68 29.17 31.44
C SER A 340 -12.47 28.15 32.56
N GLY A 341 -11.67 28.54 33.54
CA GLY A 341 -11.97 28.28 34.96
C GLY A 341 -11.08 27.26 35.65
N SER A 342 -10.12 27.74 36.44
CA SER A 342 -9.87 27.25 37.82
C SER A 342 -8.98 28.25 38.57
N ARG A 343 -9.32 28.44 39.85
CA ARG A 343 -8.88 29.52 40.74
C ARG A 343 -7.57 29.16 41.47
N SER A 344 -6.96 30.24 41.98
CA SER A 344 -6.17 30.35 43.22
C SER A 344 -4.73 29.84 43.26
N GLY A 345 -3.82 30.77 43.61
CA GLY A 345 -2.47 30.42 44.07
C GLY A 345 -1.52 31.62 44.17
N SER A 346 -1.77 32.53 45.10
CA SER A 346 -0.84 33.63 45.45
C SER A 346 0.45 33.11 46.09
N ARG A 347 1.61 33.64 45.66
CA ARG A 347 2.85 33.93 46.42
C ARG A 347 3.90 34.47 45.44
N ARG A 348 4.17 35.77 45.40
CA ARG A 348 5.19 36.50 46.20
C ARG A 348 6.62 36.01 45.92
N GLY A 349 7.41 36.83 45.21
CA GLY A 349 8.83 36.58 44.97
C GLY A 349 9.45 37.59 44.01
N SER A 350 9.58 38.84 44.46
CA SER A 350 10.40 39.88 43.86
C SER A 350 11.90 39.59 44.02
N PHE A 351 12.68 39.67 42.94
CA PHE A 351 14.09 40.09 43.01
C PHE A 351 14.59 40.54 41.63
N ASP A 352 14.93 41.82 41.51
CA ASP A 352 15.79 42.37 40.47
C ASP A 352 17.26 42.23 40.90
N ALA A 353 18.12 41.79 40.00
CA ALA A 353 19.57 42.04 40.07
C ALA A 353 20.23 41.89 38.69
N THR A 354 20.40 43.04 38.03
CA THR A 354 21.67 43.54 37.44
C THR A 354 22.63 42.57 36.73
N GLY A 355 22.98 42.90 35.47
CA GLY A 355 24.38 43.11 35.08
C GLY A 355 24.96 42.34 33.88
N SER A 356 25.50 43.11 32.92
CA SER A 356 26.37 42.76 31.77
C SER A 356 25.68 42.05 30.59
N THR A 357 25.55 42.58 29.37
CA THR A 357 26.43 43.37 28.49
C THR A 357 27.76 42.69 28.17
N PHE A 358 27.75 41.86 27.12
CA PHE A 358 28.88 41.75 26.18
C PHE A 358 28.35 41.59 24.76
N THR A 359 28.60 42.64 23.97
CA THR A 359 28.59 42.67 22.52
C THR A 359 29.87 42.02 21.99
N THR A 360 29.76 41.17 20.97
CA THR A 360 30.84 41.04 19.97
C THR A 360 30.27 40.74 18.59
N THR A 361 30.65 41.65 17.69
CA THR A 361 30.39 41.79 16.26
C THR A 361 31.23 40.80 15.43
N PHE A 362 30.56 40.16 14.46
CA PHE A 362 30.97 39.70 13.12
C PHE A 362 32.40 39.18 12.85
N SER A 363 32.44 38.04 12.15
CA SER A 363 33.41 37.77 11.09
C SER A 363 32.82 36.80 10.06
N SER A 364 32.55 37.31 8.86
CA SER A 364 32.19 36.55 7.66
C SER A 364 33.47 36.15 6.91
N THR A 365 33.60 34.89 6.53
CA THR A 365 34.61 34.49 5.54
C THR A 365 33.97 33.57 4.50
N SER A 366 33.99 34.06 3.26
CA SER A 366 33.58 33.39 2.04
C SER A 366 34.78 32.62 1.46
N TYR A 367 34.55 31.40 0.99
CA TYR A 367 35.51 30.68 0.16
C TYR A 367 34.88 30.30 -1.18
N SER A 368 35.48 30.84 -2.23
CA SER A 368 35.17 30.62 -3.64
C SER A 368 35.93 29.42 -4.19
N SER A 369 35.30 28.73 -5.13
CA SER A 369 35.79 27.56 -5.88
C SER A 369 37.03 27.87 -6.74
N PRO A 370 37.87 26.86 -7.06
CA PRO A 370 38.74 26.92 -8.22
C PRO A 370 38.27 25.97 -9.33
N SER A 371 38.01 26.56 -10.48
CA SER A 371 37.92 25.94 -11.79
C SER A 371 39.29 25.44 -12.25
N TYR A 372 39.37 24.19 -12.72
CA TYR A 372 40.50 23.72 -13.53
C TYR A 372 40.05 23.54 -14.98
N GLY A 373 40.71 24.27 -15.88
CA GLY A 373 40.68 24.07 -17.31
C GLY A 373 42.06 24.33 -17.91
N ARG A 374 42.59 23.38 -18.69
CA ARG A 374 43.58 23.54 -19.77
C ARG A 374 43.67 22.20 -20.53
N ARG A 375 43.15 22.09 -21.75
CA ARG A 375 43.85 22.23 -23.05
C ARG A 375 45.18 21.48 -23.13
N TYR A 376 45.24 20.41 -23.93
CA TYR A 376 45.70 20.45 -25.33
C TYR A 376 44.88 19.48 -26.18
#